data_AF-A0A973LSH7-F1
#
_entry.id   AF-A0A973LSH7-F1
#
_cell.length_a   1.000
_cell.length_b   1.000
_cell.length_c   1.000
_cell.angle_alpha   90.00
_cell.angle_beta   90.00
_cell.angle_gamma   90.00
#
_symmetry.space_group_name_H-M   'P 1'
#
loop_
_entity.id
_entity.type
_entity.pdbx_description
1 polymer ?
#
loop_
_entity_poly.entity_id
_entity_poly.type
_entity_poly.pdbx_seq_one_letter_code
_entity_poly.pdbx_strand_id
1 'polypeptide(L)'
;MTTQEEQTRAGLRFPAGFAFGAATSAYQIEGAVTEDGRGTSIWDTFTKTPGRVLNAHHGDVAMDHYHRYREDVAIMADLGLTAYRFSVSWPRIQPTGSGEVNQQGLDFYKRLTDELRQHGIDPWLTLYHWDLPQELEDKGGWPNRDTAYRFAEYAAIVHDALKDHVHTFSTVNEPWCAAFLGYASGEHAPGRREPSNAIRGAHHLNLAHGLAVQAMDARRVGGCVNLYAVSPETGSEADLDAARRIDGLQNRFFLDALLTGRYPEDVLNDIPLDDDLIQPGDMKTINAPIDVLLVNYYSRFTVSGAPGGKASAAAAPTDSASPWVGSEHVSFVNGGRPVTAMGWEIDEGGLVEILTRVARDYPPIPMVVSENGAAFDDVLAEGRVHDVERQAYVEAHLGACREAIDAGVPLEGYFAWSLMDNFEWAWGYGKRFGLVHVDFDTQERLLKDSALWYSEIIRQNRRHEPTDS
;
A
#
# COMPACT_ATOMS: atom_id res chain seq x y z
N MET A 1 2.91 41.76 -5.24
CA MET A 1 2.03 40.99 -4.33
C MET A 1 1.98 39.61 -4.92
N THR A 2 2.65 38.65 -4.30
CA THR A 2 2.51 37.24 -4.70
C THR A 2 1.09 36.79 -4.36
N THR A 3 0.47 36.04 -5.26
CA THR A 3 -0.88 35.49 -5.06
C THR A 3 -0.86 34.47 -3.91
N GLN A 4 -2.02 34.18 -3.31
CA GLN A 4 -2.14 33.16 -2.26
C GLN A 4 -1.66 31.79 -2.76
N GLU A 5 -1.90 31.47 -4.04
CA GLU A 5 -1.37 30.28 -4.71
C GLU A 5 0.16 30.27 -4.81
N GLU A 6 0.80 31.41 -5.11
CA GLU A 6 2.27 31.51 -5.13
C GLU A 6 2.88 31.38 -3.73
N GLN A 7 2.18 31.81 -2.68
CA GLN A 7 2.63 31.66 -1.29
C GLN A 7 2.46 30.22 -0.78
N THR A 8 1.35 29.55 -1.11
CA THR A 8 1.16 28.12 -0.78
C THR A 8 2.17 27.24 -1.52
N ARG A 9 2.44 27.50 -2.81
CA ARG A 9 3.49 26.81 -3.58
C ARG A 9 4.89 27.07 -3.05
N ALA A 10 5.17 28.26 -2.51
CA ALA A 10 6.45 28.55 -1.88
C ALA A 10 6.71 27.74 -0.59
N GLY A 11 5.64 27.22 0.05
CA GLY A 11 5.71 26.40 1.26
C GLY A 11 6.00 24.90 1.02
N LEU A 12 5.73 24.38 -0.19
CA LEU A 12 5.94 22.97 -0.55
C LEU A 12 7.36 22.71 -1.09
N ARG A 13 8.37 23.11 -0.30
CA ARG A 13 9.79 22.85 -0.58
C ARG A 13 10.28 21.67 0.25
N PHE A 14 10.91 20.72 -0.42
CA PHE A 14 11.39 19.48 0.18
C PHE A 14 12.93 19.43 0.18
N PRO A 15 13.54 18.60 1.04
CA PRO A 15 14.99 18.39 1.04
C PRO A 15 15.49 17.93 -0.34
N ALA A 16 16.75 18.25 -0.65
CA ALA A 16 17.37 17.75 -1.88
C ALA A 16 17.38 16.22 -1.89
N GLY A 17 17.10 15.63 -3.05
CA GLY A 17 16.99 14.17 -3.20
C GLY A 17 15.67 13.57 -2.67
N PHE A 18 14.70 14.38 -2.24
CA PHE A 18 13.37 13.89 -1.86
C PHE A 18 12.69 13.20 -3.06
N ALA A 19 12.28 11.95 -2.87
CA ALA A 19 11.63 11.17 -3.92
C ALA A 19 10.18 11.63 -4.13
N PHE A 20 9.87 12.12 -5.32
CA PHE A 20 8.50 12.37 -5.75
C PHE A 20 8.10 11.30 -6.76
N GLY A 21 7.19 10.43 -6.34
CA GLY A 21 6.77 9.29 -7.15
C GLY A 21 5.27 9.11 -7.19
N ALA A 22 4.88 8.06 -7.90
CA ALA A 22 3.55 7.50 -7.87
C ALA A 22 3.66 5.98 -7.67
N ALA A 23 2.62 5.38 -7.11
CA ALA A 23 2.57 3.96 -6.79
C ALA A 23 1.44 3.24 -7.55
N THR A 24 1.65 1.95 -7.82
CA THR A 24 0.67 1.01 -8.40
C THR A 24 0.90 -0.40 -7.87
N SER A 25 -0.03 -1.32 -8.16
CA SER A 25 0.15 -2.75 -7.92
C SER A 25 -0.19 -3.58 -9.16
N ALA A 26 0.49 -4.72 -9.31
CA ALA A 26 0.46 -5.56 -10.49
C ALA A 26 -0.97 -5.97 -10.89
N TYR A 27 -1.72 -6.61 -9.98
CA TYR A 27 -3.06 -7.10 -10.30
C TYR A 27 -4.04 -5.97 -10.64
N GLN A 28 -3.83 -4.78 -10.08
CA GLN A 28 -4.72 -3.65 -10.31
C GLN A 28 -4.53 -3.00 -11.68
N ILE A 29 -3.33 -3.12 -12.29
CA ILE A 29 -3.00 -2.41 -13.53
C ILE A 29 -2.61 -3.30 -14.72
N GLU A 30 -2.03 -4.49 -14.49
CA GLU A 30 -1.35 -5.25 -15.54
C GLU A 30 -2.28 -5.83 -16.58
N GLY A 31 -3.32 -6.55 -16.14
CA GLY A 31 -4.07 -7.44 -17.02
C GLY A 31 -3.23 -8.61 -17.53
N ALA A 32 -3.56 -9.11 -18.71
CA ALA A 32 -2.85 -10.20 -19.39
C ALA A 32 -2.71 -11.45 -18.49
N VAL A 33 -3.78 -11.79 -17.78
CA VAL A 33 -3.76 -12.77 -16.67
C VAL A 33 -3.49 -14.20 -17.10
N THR A 34 -3.65 -14.52 -18.39
CA THR A 34 -3.38 -15.84 -18.99
C THR A 34 -2.24 -15.83 -20.02
N GLU A 35 -1.51 -14.72 -20.15
CA GLU A 35 -0.45 -14.56 -21.15
C GLU A 35 0.93 -14.93 -20.59
N ASP A 36 1.84 -15.30 -21.51
CA ASP A 36 3.25 -15.54 -21.22
C ASP A 36 3.54 -16.47 -20.03
N GLY A 37 2.63 -17.43 -19.78
CA GLY A 37 2.79 -18.45 -18.75
C GLY A 37 2.47 -18.01 -17.33
N ARG A 38 1.84 -16.83 -17.12
CA ARG A 38 1.37 -16.40 -15.80
C ARG A 38 0.39 -17.43 -15.19
N GLY A 39 0.60 -17.79 -13.94
CA GLY A 39 -0.29 -18.64 -13.14
C GLY A 39 -1.50 -17.88 -12.58
N THR A 40 -2.41 -18.60 -11.95
CA THR A 40 -3.61 -18.02 -11.31
C THR A 40 -3.28 -17.49 -9.92
N SER A 41 -3.69 -16.27 -9.59
CA SER A 41 -3.62 -15.70 -8.24
C SER A 41 -4.91 -15.93 -7.44
N ILE A 42 -4.87 -15.68 -6.13
CA ILE A 42 -6.06 -15.65 -5.28
C ILE A 42 -7.08 -14.61 -5.77
N TRP A 43 -6.64 -13.50 -6.36
CA TRP A 43 -7.54 -12.48 -6.89
C TRP A 43 -8.20 -12.90 -8.21
N ASP A 44 -7.49 -13.67 -9.06
CA ASP A 44 -8.09 -14.27 -10.26
C ASP A 44 -9.25 -15.20 -9.91
N THR A 45 -9.14 -15.95 -8.82
CA THR A 45 -10.21 -16.83 -8.33
C THR A 45 -11.31 -16.05 -7.61
N PHE A 46 -10.93 -15.09 -6.76
CA PHE A 46 -11.86 -14.30 -5.94
C PHE A 46 -12.80 -13.44 -6.79
N THR A 47 -12.27 -12.75 -7.80
CA THR A 47 -13.05 -11.89 -8.71
C THR A 47 -14.09 -12.68 -9.52
N LYS A 48 -13.82 -13.96 -9.81
CA LYS A 48 -14.73 -14.88 -10.50
C LYS A 48 -15.83 -15.45 -9.59
N THR A 49 -15.78 -15.17 -8.29
CA THR A 49 -16.80 -15.60 -7.33
C THR A 49 -17.94 -14.58 -7.26
N PRO A 50 -19.20 -14.97 -7.53
CA PRO A 50 -20.33 -14.03 -7.52
C PRO A 50 -20.48 -13.29 -6.18
N GLY A 51 -20.70 -11.97 -6.27
CA GLY A 51 -20.96 -11.11 -5.11
C GLY A 51 -19.72 -10.72 -4.30
N ARG A 52 -18.52 -11.09 -4.73
CA ARG A 52 -17.25 -10.70 -4.07
C ARG A 52 -16.70 -9.36 -4.52
N VAL A 53 -17.01 -8.94 -5.75
CA VAL A 53 -16.58 -7.67 -6.33
C VAL A 53 -17.79 -6.94 -6.91
N LEU A 54 -17.87 -5.62 -6.72
CA LEU A 54 -18.93 -4.81 -7.31
C LEU A 54 -18.96 -4.96 -8.82
N ASN A 55 -20.18 -5.05 -9.35
CA ASN A 55 -20.46 -5.24 -10.77
C ASN A 55 -19.77 -6.46 -11.41
N ALA A 56 -19.31 -7.42 -10.59
CA ALA A 56 -18.53 -8.58 -11.03
C ALA A 56 -17.29 -8.20 -11.88
N HIS A 57 -16.71 -7.03 -11.60
CA HIS A 57 -15.46 -6.62 -12.23
C HIS A 57 -14.32 -7.57 -11.86
N HIS A 58 -13.34 -7.67 -12.74
CA HIS A 58 -12.14 -8.49 -12.57
C HIS A 58 -10.91 -7.79 -13.16
N GLY A 59 -9.71 -8.24 -12.77
CA GLY A 59 -8.43 -7.69 -13.21
C GLY A 59 -7.91 -8.24 -14.54
N ASP A 60 -8.68 -9.07 -15.27
CA ASP A 60 -8.19 -9.76 -16.49
C ASP A 60 -7.56 -8.82 -17.54
N VAL A 61 -8.14 -7.62 -17.72
CA VAL A 61 -7.62 -6.56 -18.61
C VAL A 61 -7.03 -5.40 -17.81
N ALA A 62 -7.69 -5.00 -16.70
CA ALA A 62 -7.29 -3.83 -15.92
C ALA A 62 -7.15 -2.58 -16.79
N MET A 63 -6.02 -1.88 -16.68
CA MET A 63 -5.64 -0.78 -17.58
C MET A 63 -4.59 -1.20 -18.60
N ASP A 64 -4.42 -2.51 -18.82
CA ASP A 64 -3.58 -3.08 -19.87
C ASP A 64 -2.10 -2.65 -19.79
N HIS A 65 -1.60 -2.40 -18.56
CA HIS A 65 -0.21 -1.97 -18.33
C HIS A 65 0.79 -2.98 -18.90
N TYR A 66 0.48 -4.27 -18.88
CA TYR A 66 1.38 -5.32 -19.37
C TYR A 66 1.82 -5.05 -20.81
N HIS A 67 0.91 -4.59 -21.66
CA HIS A 67 1.19 -4.24 -23.04
C HIS A 67 1.59 -2.78 -23.24
N ARG A 68 1.13 -1.88 -22.36
CA ARG A 68 1.21 -0.42 -22.53
C ARG A 68 2.25 0.26 -21.64
N TYR A 69 3.07 -0.50 -20.91
CA TYR A 69 4.01 0.05 -19.95
C TYR A 69 4.92 1.17 -20.50
N ARG A 70 5.27 1.16 -21.79
CA ARG A 70 6.05 2.25 -22.42
C ARG A 70 5.30 3.58 -22.47
N GLU A 71 4.02 3.53 -22.82
CA GLU A 71 3.14 4.71 -22.80
C GLU A 71 3.03 5.26 -21.38
N ASP A 72 2.84 4.35 -20.42
CA ASP A 72 2.68 4.71 -19.01
C ASP A 72 4.00 5.29 -18.43
N VAL A 73 5.17 4.74 -18.77
CA VAL A 73 6.49 5.28 -18.37
C VAL A 73 6.75 6.64 -19.02
N ALA A 74 6.35 6.84 -20.28
CA ALA A 74 6.46 8.15 -20.92
C ALA A 74 5.63 9.21 -20.17
N ILE A 75 4.41 8.86 -19.74
CA ILE A 75 3.58 9.73 -18.89
C ILE A 75 4.29 10.05 -17.57
N MET A 76 4.88 9.05 -16.89
CA MET A 76 5.65 9.29 -15.65
C MET A 76 6.80 10.29 -15.88
N ALA A 77 7.51 10.17 -17.00
CA ALA A 77 8.60 11.07 -17.36
C ALA A 77 8.09 12.50 -17.64
N ASP A 78 6.97 12.64 -18.34
CA ASP A 78 6.33 13.94 -18.62
C ASP A 78 5.84 14.63 -17.35
N LEU A 79 5.32 13.84 -16.39
CA LEU A 79 4.97 14.32 -15.05
C LEU A 79 6.22 14.74 -14.25
N GLY A 80 7.39 14.24 -14.61
CA GLY A 80 8.67 14.55 -13.95
C GLY A 80 8.91 13.71 -12.69
N LEU A 81 8.26 12.56 -12.55
CA LEU A 81 8.49 11.66 -11.40
C LEU A 81 9.97 11.31 -11.28
N THR A 82 10.47 11.24 -10.05
CA THR A 82 11.86 10.79 -9.77
C THR A 82 11.92 9.30 -9.44
N ALA A 83 10.81 8.73 -8.96
CA ALA A 83 10.70 7.32 -8.64
C ALA A 83 9.33 6.77 -9.03
N TYR A 84 9.26 5.48 -9.31
CA TYR A 84 8.01 4.75 -9.54
C TYR A 84 7.99 3.50 -8.67
N ARG A 85 6.96 3.41 -7.82
CA ARG A 85 6.76 2.23 -6.97
C ARG A 85 5.75 1.30 -7.63
N PHE A 86 6.17 0.07 -7.91
CA PHE A 86 5.30 -0.96 -8.50
C PHE A 86 5.51 -2.30 -7.79
N SER A 87 4.58 -3.24 -7.99
CA SER A 87 4.76 -4.60 -7.49
C SER A 87 5.07 -5.60 -8.61
N VAL A 88 5.74 -6.70 -8.24
CA VAL A 88 5.93 -7.86 -9.12
C VAL A 88 4.85 -8.88 -8.80
N SER A 89 4.20 -9.41 -9.84
CA SER A 89 3.20 -10.46 -9.69
C SER A 89 3.88 -11.81 -9.44
N TRP A 90 3.74 -12.34 -8.23
CA TRP A 90 4.30 -13.64 -7.87
C TRP A 90 3.88 -14.76 -8.85
N PRO A 91 2.58 -14.95 -9.20
CA PRO A 91 2.20 -15.99 -10.15
C PRO A 91 2.68 -15.72 -11.58
N ARG A 92 3.16 -14.51 -11.92
CA ARG A 92 3.82 -14.25 -13.20
C ARG A 92 5.25 -14.80 -13.20
N ILE A 93 5.94 -14.79 -12.06
CA ILE A 93 7.33 -15.28 -11.92
C ILE A 93 7.41 -16.76 -11.58
N GLN A 94 6.56 -17.22 -10.66
CA GLN A 94 6.43 -18.64 -10.28
C GLN A 94 4.94 -19.00 -10.34
N PRO A 95 4.46 -19.58 -11.45
CA PRO A 95 3.03 -19.82 -11.69
C PRO A 95 2.30 -20.61 -10.60
N THR A 96 2.99 -21.56 -9.98
CA THR A 96 2.48 -22.40 -8.89
C THR A 96 2.89 -21.90 -7.50
N GLY A 97 3.59 -20.75 -7.45
CA GLY A 97 4.19 -20.16 -6.26
C GLY A 97 5.45 -20.83 -5.74
N SER A 98 5.97 -21.85 -6.43
CA SER A 98 7.24 -22.51 -6.11
C SER A 98 7.82 -23.20 -7.33
N GLY A 99 9.10 -23.57 -7.29
CA GLY A 99 9.74 -24.31 -8.39
C GLY A 99 10.23 -23.41 -9.52
N GLU A 100 10.07 -23.88 -10.76
CA GLU A 100 10.68 -23.26 -11.94
C GLU A 100 10.20 -21.83 -12.18
N VAL A 101 11.15 -20.99 -12.62
CA VAL A 101 10.91 -19.59 -12.95
C VAL A 101 10.30 -19.50 -14.35
N ASN A 102 9.23 -18.73 -14.47
CA ASN A 102 8.71 -18.30 -15.77
C ASN A 102 9.54 -17.13 -16.31
N GLN A 103 10.49 -17.42 -17.20
CA GLN A 103 11.40 -16.42 -17.73
C GLN A 103 10.69 -15.28 -18.47
N GLN A 104 9.59 -15.55 -19.19
CA GLN A 104 8.85 -14.51 -19.91
C GLN A 104 8.22 -13.49 -18.94
N GLY A 105 7.77 -13.95 -17.77
CA GLY A 105 7.31 -13.10 -16.69
C GLY A 105 8.40 -12.19 -16.13
N LEU A 106 9.60 -12.72 -15.89
CA LEU A 106 10.75 -11.90 -15.48
C LEU A 106 11.16 -10.90 -16.57
N ASP A 107 11.12 -11.31 -17.83
CA ASP A 107 11.51 -10.46 -18.96
C ASP A 107 10.61 -9.22 -19.08
N PHE A 108 9.32 -9.31 -18.70
CA PHE A 108 8.45 -8.14 -18.62
C PHE A 108 8.98 -7.12 -17.59
N TYR A 109 9.24 -7.56 -16.35
CA TYR A 109 9.72 -6.64 -15.31
C TYR A 109 11.13 -6.10 -15.60
N LYS A 110 11.98 -6.88 -16.27
CA LYS A 110 13.28 -6.38 -16.75
C LYS A 110 13.10 -5.26 -17.78
N ARG A 111 12.21 -5.45 -18.77
CA ARG A 111 11.93 -4.39 -19.76
C ARG A 111 11.30 -3.16 -19.12
N LEU A 112 10.44 -3.33 -18.12
CA LEU A 112 9.85 -2.21 -17.37
C LEU A 112 10.92 -1.43 -16.60
N THR A 113 11.81 -2.10 -15.86
CA THR A 113 12.87 -1.44 -15.10
C THR A 113 13.90 -0.77 -16.01
N ASP A 114 14.22 -1.38 -17.16
CA ASP A 114 15.05 -0.77 -18.20
C ASP A 114 14.43 0.52 -18.74
N GLU A 115 13.13 0.51 -19.06
CA GLU A 115 12.41 1.68 -19.57
C GLU A 115 12.38 2.82 -18.53
N LEU A 116 12.08 2.51 -17.27
CA LEU A 116 12.10 3.50 -16.17
C LEU A 116 13.48 4.15 -16.05
N ARG A 117 14.55 3.36 -16.06
CA ARG A 117 15.93 3.85 -15.96
C ARG A 117 16.32 4.72 -17.17
N GLN A 118 15.89 4.36 -18.37
CA GLN A 118 16.12 5.17 -19.58
C GLN A 118 15.49 6.56 -19.49
N HIS A 119 14.37 6.68 -18.75
CA HIS A 119 13.71 7.95 -18.47
C HIS A 119 14.18 8.63 -17.18
N GLY A 120 15.22 8.10 -16.52
CA GLY A 120 15.77 8.68 -15.28
C GLY A 120 14.84 8.52 -14.07
N ILE A 121 13.96 7.53 -14.09
CA ILE A 121 13.02 7.21 -13.01
C ILE A 121 13.61 6.04 -12.20
N ASP A 122 13.68 6.18 -10.88
CA ASP A 122 14.16 5.13 -9.99
C ASP A 122 13.05 4.08 -9.73
N PRO A 123 13.20 2.82 -10.16
CA PRO A 123 12.26 1.75 -9.87
C PRO A 123 12.34 1.33 -8.40
N TRP A 124 11.22 1.43 -7.69
CA TRP A 124 11.02 0.94 -6.33
C TRP A 124 10.10 -0.27 -6.37
N LEU A 125 10.62 -1.44 -6.01
CA LEU A 125 9.93 -2.71 -6.25
C LEU A 125 9.25 -3.20 -4.98
N THR A 126 8.02 -3.70 -5.10
CA THR A 126 7.28 -4.40 -4.04
C THR A 126 7.14 -5.88 -4.41
N LEU A 127 7.64 -6.78 -3.58
CA LEU A 127 7.65 -8.21 -3.89
C LEU A 127 6.26 -8.85 -3.77
N TYR A 128 5.49 -8.47 -2.75
CA TYR A 128 4.13 -8.97 -2.54
C TYR A 128 3.13 -7.83 -2.39
N HIS A 129 2.19 -7.77 -3.31
CA HIS A 129 1.03 -6.89 -3.26
C HIS A 129 -0.25 -7.70 -3.52
N TRP A 130 -0.51 -8.62 -2.58
CA TRP A 130 -1.77 -9.34 -2.37
C TRP A 130 -2.17 -10.39 -3.41
N ASP A 131 -1.36 -10.64 -4.43
CA ASP A 131 -1.66 -11.56 -5.52
C ASP A 131 -0.99 -12.94 -5.36
N LEU A 132 -1.16 -13.55 -4.17
CA LEU A 132 -0.64 -14.88 -3.86
C LEU A 132 -1.04 -15.91 -4.95
N PRO A 133 -0.12 -16.76 -5.44
CA PRO A 133 -0.47 -17.87 -6.33
C PRO A 133 -1.54 -18.78 -5.70
N GLN A 134 -2.59 -19.09 -6.46
CA GLN A 134 -3.74 -19.86 -5.97
C GLN A 134 -3.32 -21.22 -5.41
N GLU A 135 -2.33 -21.89 -6.02
CA GLU A 135 -1.84 -23.18 -5.53
C GLU A 135 -1.21 -23.13 -4.13
N LEU A 136 -0.72 -21.96 -3.68
CA LEU A 136 -0.27 -21.77 -2.31
C LEU A 136 -1.47 -21.57 -1.37
N GLU A 137 -2.51 -20.85 -1.79
CA GLU A 137 -3.76 -20.76 -1.02
C GLU A 137 -4.45 -22.12 -0.89
N ASP A 138 -4.45 -22.94 -1.94
CA ASP A 138 -5.02 -24.30 -1.91
C ASP A 138 -4.30 -25.20 -0.88
N LYS A 139 -3.03 -24.88 -0.56
CA LYS A 139 -2.24 -25.52 0.50
C LYS A 139 -2.35 -24.81 1.86
N GLY A 140 -3.23 -23.82 1.99
CA GLY A 140 -3.56 -23.12 3.23
C GLY A 140 -3.16 -21.65 3.28
N GLY A 141 -2.45 -21.14 2.27
CA GLY A 141 -2.16 -19.70 2.13
C GLY A 141 -1.25 -19.14 3.21
N TRP A 142 -1.40 -17.86 3.53
CA TRP A 142 -0.65 -17.22 4.61
C TRP A 142 -0.82 -17.86 6.00
N PRO A 143 -1.98 -18.44 6.37
CA PRO A 143 -2.07 -19.25 7.58
C PRO A 143 -1.12 -20.46 7.61
N ASN A 144 -0.72 -20.99 6.45
CA ASN A 144 0.31 -22.02 6.34
C ASN A 144 1.71 -21.40 6.35
N ARG A 145 2.52 -21.79 7.34
CA ARG A 145 3.90 -21.34 7.51
C ARG A 145 4.79 -21.59 6.27
N ASP A 146 4.56 -22.66 5.51
CA ASP A 146 5.36 -22.97 4.31
C ASP A 146 5.35 -21.81 3.31
N THR A 147 4.24 -21.08 3.22
CA THR A 147 4.09 -19.91 2.34
C THR A 147 5.15 -18.83 2.61
N ALA A 148 5.55 -18.63 3.87
CA ALA A 148 6.61 -17.68 4.20
C ALA A 148 7.98 -18.11 3.67
N TYR A 149 8.27 -19.42 3.65
CA TYR A 149 9.49 -19.96 3.06
C TYR A 149 9.45 -19.88 1.53
N ARG A 150 8.32 -20.17 0.90
CA ARG A 150 8.13 -19.99 -0.56
C ARG A 150 8.30 -18.54 -0.98
N PHE A 151 7.82 -17.61 -0.16
CA PHE A 151 8.00 -16.19 -0.43
C PHE A 151 9.48 -15.78 -0.41
N ALA A 152 10.29 -16.35 0.48
CA ALA A 152 11.73 -16.10 0.52
C ALA A 152 12.46 -16.66 -0.72
N GLU A 153 12.08 -17.86 -1.19
CA GLU A 153 12.58 -18.44 -2.45
C GLU A 153 12.27 -17.52 -3.65
N TYR A 154 11.01 -17.07 -3.74
CA TYR A 154 10.55 -16.11 -4.74
C TYR A 154 11.29 -14.77 -4.66
N ALA A 155 11.46 -14.22 -3.46
CA ALA A 155 12.16 -12.95 -3.24
C ALA A 155 13.59 -12.99 -3.76
N ALA A 156 14.33 -14.07 -3.48
CA ALA A 156 15.69 -14.27 -3.97
C ALA A 156 15.74 -14.29 -5.52
N ILE A 157 14.80 -14.99 -6.17
CA ILE A 157 14.71 -15.07 -7.64
C ILE A 157 14.50 -13.68 -8.25
N VAL A 158 13.53 -12.91 -7.75
CA VAL A 158 13.22 -11.57 -8.27
C VAL A 158 14.39 -10.62 -8.01
N HIS A 159 14.99 -10.70 -6.82
CA HIS A 159 16.15 -9.91 -6.45
C HIS A 159 17.32 -10.15 -7.40
N ASP A 160 17.74 -11.40 -7.57
CA ASP A 160 18.87 -11.74 -8.45
C ASP A 160 18.65 -11.33 -9.90
N ALA A 161 17.40 -11.36 -10.38
CA ALA A 161 17.07 -10.95 -11.74
C ALA A 161 17.09 -9.43 -11.95
N LEU A 162 16.80 -8.62 -10.91
CA LEU A 162 16.51 -7.19 -11.06
C LEU A 162 17.42 -6.26 -10.25
N LYS A 163 18.28 -6.76 -9.35
CA LYS A 163 19.12 -5.95 -8.44
C LYS A 163 20.07 -4.96 -9.11
N ASP A 164 20.46 -5.21 -10.36
CA ASP A 164 21.29 -4.28 -11.12
C ASP A 164 20.51 -3.00 -11.54
N HIS A 165 19.19 -3.11 -11.66
CA HIS A 165 18.30 -2.02 -12.10
C HIS A 165 17.44 -1.47 -10.97
N VAL A 166 17.16 -2.25 -9.92
CA VAL A 166 16.33 -1.89 -8.78
C VAL A 166 17.21 -1.72 -7.55
N HIS A 167 17.15 -0.55 -6.92
CA HIS A 167 17.95 -0.27 -5.72
C HIS A 167 17.16 -0.40 -4.43
N THR A 168 15.87 -0.08 -4.48
CA THR A 168 14.97 -0.13 -3.33
C THR A 168 13.96 -1.25 -3.51
N PHE A 169 14.04 -2.26 -2.64
CA PHE A 169 13.08 -3.35 -2.55
C PHE A 169 12.22 -3.19 -1.31
N SER A 170 10.94 -3.45 -1.44
CA SER A 170 10.02 -3.64 -0.32
C SER A 170 9.41 -5.03 -0.42
N THR A 171 9.19 -5.65 0.74
CA THR A 171 8.81 -7.07 0.81
C THR A 171 7.31 -7.24 0.70
N VAL A 172 6.57 -6.95 1.75
CA VAL A 172 5.12 -7.17 1.85
C VAL A 172 4.41 -5.82 1.96
N ASN A 173 3.53 -5.50 1.02
CA ASN A 173 2.64 -4.34 1.12
C ASN A 173 1.50 -4.63 2.10
N GLU A 174 1.29 -3.74 3.06
CA GLU A 174 0.14 -3.75 3.98
C GLU A 174 -0.22 -5.16 4.49
N PRO A 175 0.66 -5.79 5.28
CA PRO A 175 0.40 -7.12 5.81
C PRO A 175 -0.89 -7.18 6.65
N TRP A 176 -1.32 -6.05 7.23
CA TRP A 176 -2.63 -5.92 7.88
C TRP A 176 -3.77 -6.25 6.91
N CYS A 177 -3.79 -5.63 5.73
CA CYS A 177 -4.84 -5.83 4.73
C CYS A 177 -4.85 -7.29 4.23
N ALA A 178 -3.68 -7.83 3.89
CA ALA A 178 -3.57 -9.22 3.42
C ALA A 178 -4.06 -10.24 4.47
N ALA A 179 -3.77 -10.00 5.76
CA ALA A 179 -4.19 -10.89 6.84
C ALA A 179 -5.67 -10.70 7.20
N PHE A 180 -6.06 -9.48 7.56
CA PHE A 180 -7.36 -9.23 8.20
C PHE A 180 -8.49 -9.06 7.19
N LEU A 181 -8.25 -8.42 6.04
CA LEU A 181 -9.28 -8.36 4.99
C LEU A 181 -9.39 -9.68 4.22
N GLY A 182 -8.27 -10.40 4.07
CA GLY A 182 -8.23 -11.69 3.37
C GLY A 182 -8.78 -12.87 4.17
N TYR A 183 -8.46 -12.94 5.47
CA TYR A 183 -8.74 -14.12 6.30
C TYR A 183 -9.67 -13.86 7.50
N ALA A 184 -9.96 -12.62 7.92
CA ALA A 184 -10.94 -12.35 8.99
C ALA A 184 -12.27 -11.81 8.45
N SER A 185 -12.27 -10.69 7.72
CA SER A 185 -13.50 -10.13 7.15
C SER A 185 -13.96 -10.87 5.89
N GLY A 186 -13.00 -11.39 5.12
CA GLY A 186 -13.22 -11.97 3.80
C GLY A 186 -13.67 -10.95 2.76
N GLU A 187 -13.40 -9.66 3.00
CA GLU A 187 -13.63 -8.56 2.06
C GLU A 187 -12.67 -8.64 0.86
N HIS A 188 -11.43 -9.04 1.10
CA HIS A 188 -10.41 -9.23 0.07
C HIS A 188 -10.13 -10.71 -0.16
N ALA A 189 -9.47 -11.04 -1.28
CA ALA A 189 -8.98 -12.38 -1.53
C ALA A 189 -8.07 -12.87 -0.38
N PRO A 190 -8.16 -14.15 0.04
CA PRO A 190 -8.95 -15.24 -0.54
C PRO A 190 -10.44 -15.27 -0.09
N GLY A 191 -10.90 -14.30 0.69
CA GLY A 191 -12.31 -14.17 1.05
C GLY A 191 -12.76 -15.06 2.22
N ARG A 192 -11.80 -15.46 3.07
CA ARG A 192 -12.00 -16.35 4.22
C ARG A 192 -12.45 -15.54 5.45
N ARG A 193 -13.24 -16.18 6.31
CA ARG A 193 -13.83 -15.58 7.52
C ARG A 193 -13.46 -16.37 8.76
N GLU A 194 -12.17 -16.40 9.03
CA GLU A 194 -11.50 -17.30 9.98
C GLU A 194 -10.52 -16.49 10.86
N PRO A 195 -11.03 -15.82 11.92
CA PRO A 195 -10.23 -14.91 12.75
C PRO A 195 -8.89 -15.47 13.25
N SER A 196 -8.85 -16.72 13.72
CA SER A 196 -7.60 -17.36 14.15
C SER A 196 -6.59 -17.48 13.00
N ASN A 197 -7.05 -17.82 11.79
CA ASN A 197 -6.19 -17.92 10.62
C ASN A 197 -5.71 -16.54 10.13
N ALA A 198 -6.47 -15.47 10.37
CA ALA A 198 -5.97 -14.11 10.15
C ALA A 198 -4.77 -13.77 11.05
N ILE A 199 -4.80 -14.16 12.33
CA ILE A 199 -3.64 -14.00 13.23
C ILE A 199 -2.46 -14.84 12.77
N ARG A 200 -2.69 -16.11 12.37
CA ARG A 200 -1.63 -16.96 11.79
C ARG A 200 -1.03 -16.33 10.53
N GLY A 201 -1.88 -15.82 9.64
CA GLY A 201 -1.47 -15.12 8.43
C GLY A 201 -0.66 -13.86 8.72
N ALA A 202 -1.10 -13.02 9.66
CA ALA A 202 -0.38 -11.82 10.08
C ALA A 202 1.02 -12.13 10.62
N HIS A 203 1.16 -13.20 11.42
CA HIS A 203 2.46 -13.66 11.88
C HIS A 203 3.35 -14.16 10.73
N HIS A 204 2.83 -15.01 9.86
CA HIS A 204 3.62 -15.55 8.75
C HIS A 204 3.96 -14.53 7.68
N LEU A 205 3.16 -13.49 7.46
CA LEU A 205 3.51 -12.35 6.61
C LEU A 205 4.70 -11.57 7.18
N ASN A 206 4.72 -11.35 8.50
CA ASN A 206 5.88 -10.76 9.18
C ASN A 206 7.11 -11.68 9.08
N LEU A 207 6.93 -12.99 9.22
CA LEU A 207 8.02 -13.97 9.06
C LEU A 207 8.55 -13.96 7.62
N ALA A 208 7.66 -13.91 6.64
CA ALA A 208 7.99 -13.85 5.21
C ALA A 208 8.78 -12.60 4.87
N HIS A 209 8.42 -11.44 5.45
CA HIS A 209 9.22 -10.22 5.39
C HIS A 209 10.67 -10.49 5.83
N GLY A 210 10.85 -11.01 7.04
CA GLY A 210 12.18 -11.25 7.61
C GLY A 210 13.01 -12.26 6.82
N LEU A 211 12.39 -13.34 6.35
CA LEU A 211 13.03 -14.36 5.52
C LEU A 211 13.43 -13.80 4.14
N ALA A 212 12.58 -12.97 3.51
CA ALA A 212 12.89 -12.32 2.25
C ALA A 212 14.06 -11.34 2.40
N VAL A 213 14.10 -10.54 3.47
CA VAL A 213 15.25 -9.67 3.78
C VAL A 213 16.54 -10.49 3.88
N GLN A 214 16.51 -11.64 4.56
CA GLN A 214 17.68 -12.50 4.70
C GLN A 214 18.09 -13.22 3.40
N ALA A 215 17.15 -13.44 2.48
CA ALA A 215 17.38 -14.13 1.22
C ALA A 215 17.93 -13.20 0.11
N MET A 216 17.90 -11.88 0.33
CA MET A 216 18.34 -10.87 -0.63
C MET A 216 19.62 -10.16 -0.15
N ASP A 217 20.50 -9.81 -1.09
CA ASP A 217 21.61 -8.87 -0.88
C ASP A 217 21.26 -7.46 -1.39
N ALA A 218 20.07 -6.97 -1.01
CA ALA A 218 19.53 -5.71 -1.50
C ALA A 218 20.33 -4.51 -1.00
N ARG A 219 20.56 -3.53 -1.91
CA ARG A 219 21.22 -2.27 -1.56
C ARG A 219 20.41 -1.46 -0.55
N ARG A 220 19.08 -1.50 -0.68
CA ARG A 220 18.13 -0.86 0.23
C ARG A 220 16.87 -1.72 0.29
N VAL A 221 16.49 -2.16 1.50
CA VAL A 221 15.29 -2.96 1.73
C VAL A 221 14.37 -2.30 2.75
N GLY A 222 13.06 -2.38 2.51
CA GLY A 222 12.05 -1.78 3.37
C GLY A 222 10.93 -2.72 3.79
N GLY A 223 10.41 -2.48 4.99
CA GLY A 223 9.10 -2.96 5.44
C GLY A 223 8.02 -1.96 5.04
N CYS A 224 6.84 -2.42 4.65
CA CYS A 224 5.72 -1.56 4.24
C CYS A 224 4.49 -1.85 5.09
N VAL A 225 3.93 -0.79 5.69
CA VAL A 225 2.79 -0.87 6.62
C VAL A 225 1.80 0.26 6.36
N ASN A 226 0.51 -0.02 6.47
CA ASN A 226 -0.53 1.00 6.55
C ASN A 226 -0.76 1.40 8.00
N LEU A 227 -0.63 2.69 8.28
CA LEU A 227 -0.71 3.25 9.62
C LEU A 227 -1.80 4.31 9.69
N TYR A 228 -2.49 4.38 10.83
CA TYR A 228 -3.60 5.31 11.02
C TYR A 228 -3.53 5.95 12.41
N ALA A 229 -3.76 7.26 12.48
CA ALA A 229 -4.05 7.90 13.76
C ALA A 229 -5.39 7.38 14.28
N VAL A 230 -5.43 6.95 15.54
CA VAL A 230 -6.61 6.36 16.18
C VAL A 230 -7.04 7.22 17.35
N SER A 231 -8.30 7.65 17.34
CA SER A 231 -8.87 8.50 18.39
C SER A 231 -10.14 7.88 18.98
N PRO A 232 -10.32 7.95 20.30
CA PRO A 232 -11.57 7.54 20.92
C PRO A 232 -12.68 8.58 20.58
N GLU A 233 -13.93 8.14 20.42
CA GLU A 233 -15.09 9.02 20.17
C GLU A 233 -15.30 9.97 21.36
N THR A 234 -15.10 9.46 22.59
CA THR A 234 -15.20 10.25 23.83
C THR A 234 -14.07 9.90 24.80
N GLY A 235 -14.03 10.55 25.97
CA GLY A 235 -13.11 10.20 27.06
C GLY A 235 -13.56 9.03 27.94
N SER A 236 -14.54 8.23 27.51
CA SER A 236 -15.04 7.09 28.29
C SER A 236 -13.99 5.95 28.34
N GLU A 237 -14.01 5.13 29.39
CA GLU A 237 -13.11 3.97 29.49
C GLU A 237 -13.31 2.98 28.32
N ALA A 238 -14.54 2.82 27.85
CA ALA A 238 -14.87 1.94 26.73
C ALA A 238 -14.25 2.44 25.41
N ASP A 239 -14.32 3.74 25.13
CA ASP A 239 -13.77 4.31 23.89
C ASP A 239 -12.23 4.37 23.94
N LEU A 240 -11.66 4.62 25.12
CA LEU A 240 -10.23 4.57 25.34
C LEU A 240 -9.67 3.14 25.13
N ASP A 241 -10.36 2.12 25.65
CA ASP A 241 -9.98 0.72 25.39
C ASP A 241 -10.15 0.34 23.92
N ALA A 242 -11.23 0.79 23.27
CA ALA A 242 -11.43 0.60 21.83
C ALA A 242 -10.28 1.23 21.02
N ALA A 243 -9.89 2.47 21.31
CA ALA A 243 -8.77 3.12 20.65
C ALA A 243 -7.45 2.37 20.88
N ARG A 244 -7.19 1.90 22.10
CA ARG A 244 -6.01 1.08 22.43
C ARG A 244 -5.98 -0.23 21.62
N ARG A 245 -7.11 -0.93 21.55
CA ARG A 245 -7.24 -2.21 20.81
C ARG A 245 -7.01 -2.04 19.32
N ILE A 246 -7.66 -1.04 18.71
CA ILE A 246 -7.54 -0.77 17.27
C ILE A 246 -6.12 -0.28 16.93
N ASP A 247 -5.54 0.62 17.72
CA ASP A 247 -4.14 1.03 17.56
C ASP A 247 -3.17 -0.15 17.69
N GLY A 248 -3.44 -1.03 18.66
CA GLY A 248 -2.70 -2.25 18.91
C GLY A 248 -2.66 -3.16 17.68
N LEU A 249 -3.84 -3.49 17.12
CA LEU A 249 -3.95 -4.42 16.00
C LEU A 249 -3.57 -3.80 14.64
N GLN A 250 -3.91 -2.52 14.40
CA GLN A 250 -3.60 -1.81 13.17
C GLN A 250 -2.12 -1.45 13.06
N ASN A 251 -1.57 -0.81 14.10
CA ASN A 251 -0.27 -0.16 14.02
C ASN A 251 0.81 -1.00 14.73
N ARG A 252 0.64 -1.21 16.05
CA ARG A 252 1.71 -1.74 16.93
C ARG A 252 2.04 -3.20 16.65
N PHE A 253 1.06 -4.02 16.27
CA PHE A 253 1.28 -5.43 15.97
C PHE A 253 2.35 -5.63 14.87
N PHE A 254 2.38 -4.75 13.87
CA PHE A 254 3.34 -4.81 12.77
C PHE A 254 4.59 -3.98 13.06
N LEU A 255 4.45 -2.75 13.58
CA LEU A 255 5.59 -1.89 13.88
C LEU A 255 6.52 -2.50 14.94
N ASP A 256 5.98 -2.99 16.06
CA ASP A 256 6.78 -3.56 17.14
C ASP A 256 7.48 -4.83 16.65
N ALA A 257 6.82 -5.64 15.82
CA ALA A 257 7.40 -6.85 15.27
C ALA A 257 8.60 -6.54 14.36
N LEU A 258 8.41 -5.63 13.40
CA LEU A 258 9.43 -5.25 12.42
C LEU A 258 10.60 -4.49 13.04
N LEU A 259 10.32 -3.54 13.95
CA LEU A 259 11.33 -2.58 14.43
C LEU A 259 11.93 -2.94 15.80
N THR A 260 11.24 -3.76 16.60
CA THR A 260 11.70 -4.12 17.97
C THR A 260 11.84 -5.63 18.20
N GLY A 261 11.35 -6.46 17.27
CA GLY A 261 11.39 -7.92 17.37
C GLY A 261 10.54 -8.47 18.50
N ARG A 262 9.40 -7.83 18.80
CA ARG A 262 8.44 -8.28 19.82
C ARG A 262 7.03 -7.89 19.41
N TYR A 263 6.05 -8.71 19.78
CA TYR A 263 4.64 -8.28 19.72
C TYR A 263 4.26 -7.54 21.01
N PRO A 264 3.32 -6.59 20.94
CA PRO A 264 2.80 -5.93 22.14
C PRO A 264 2.02 -6.92 23.02
N GLU A 265 2.35 -7.01 24.31
CA GLU A 265 1.73 -7.96 25.24
C GLU A 265 0.23 -7.73 25.41
N ASP A 266 -0.21 -6.47 25.45
CA ASP A 266 -1.63 -6.12 25.54
C ASP A 266 -2.41 -6.59 24.31
N VAL A 267 -1.81 -6.50 23.11
CA VAL A 267 -2.43 -7.01 21.88
C VAL A 267 -2.51 -8.53 21.90
N LEU A 268 -1.46 -9.23 22.34
CA LEU A 268 -1.48 -10.70 22.45
C LEU A 268 -2.56 -11.20 23.43
N ASN A 269 -2.81 -10.45 24.51
CA ASN A 269 -3.87 -10.78 25.48
C ASN A 269 -5.29 -10.54 24.94
N ASP A 270 -5.43 -9.70 23.91
CA ASP A 270 -6.73 -9.30 23.34
C ASP A 270 -7.18 -10.17 22.17
N ILE A 271 -6.28 -10.99 21.59
CA ILE A 271 -6.54 -11.81 20.41
C ILE A 271 -6.55 -13.31 20.74
N PRO A 272 -7.23 -14.15 19.94
CA PRO A 272 -7.07 -15.59 20.01
C PRO A 272 -5.66 -15.97 19.53
N LEU A 273 -4.79 -16.40 20.45
CA LEU A 273 -3.42 -16.82 20.16
C LEU A 273 -3.28 -18.34 20.32
N ASP A 274 -2.79 -19.01 19.28
CA ASP A 274 -2.42 -20.43 19.36
C ASP A 274 -1.00 -20.57 19.95
N ASP A 275 -0.81 -21.51 20.89
CA ASP A 275 0.47 -21.74 21.57
C ASP A 275 1.63 -22.10 20.60
N ASP A 276 1.31 -22.63 19.43
CA ASP A 276 2.29 -23.06 18.42
C ASP A 276 2.60 -21.99 17.35
N LEU A 277 1.95 -20.83 17.42
CA LEU A 277 2.05 -19.81 16.38
C LEU A 277 3.46 -19.25 16.27
N ILE A 278 3.99 -18.74 17.38
CA ILE A 278 5.28 -18.06 17.43
C ILE A 278 6.36 -19.08 17.78
N GLN A 279 7.17 -19.48 16.81
CA GLN A 279 8.22 -20.47 17.02
C GLN A 279 9.53 -19.82 17.49
N PRO A 280 10.41 -20.58 18.17
CA PRO A 280 11.72 -20.08 18.56
C PRO A 280 12.52 -19.56 17.36
N GLY A 281 12.95 -18.30 17.44
CA GLY A 281 13.72 -17.63 16.39
C GLY A 281 12.90 -16.78 15.42
N ASP A 282 11.56 -16.88 15.45
CA ASP A 282 10.70 -16.13 14.53
C ASP A 282 10.85 -14.63 14.71
N MET A 283 10.74 -14.15 15.95
CA MET A 283 10.84 -12.70 16.19
C MET A 283 12.20 -12.11 15.84
N LYS A 284 13.28 -12.90 15.95
CA LYS A 284 14.61 -12.50 15.47
C LYS A 284 14.65 -12.42 13.95
N THR A 285 13.97 -13.35 13.26
CA THR A 285 13.87 -13.36 11.80
C THR A 285 13.04 -12.20 11.31
N ILE A 286 11.87 -11.96 11.91
CA ILE A 286 10.96 -10.86 11.60
C ILE A 286 11.66 -9.50 11.75
N ASN A 287 12.47 -9.32 12.80
CA ASN A 287 13.28 -8.12 13.03
C ASN A 287 14.60 -8.11 12.23
N ALA A 288 14.60 -8.67 11.02
CA ALA A 288 15.71 -8.49 10.10
C ALA A 288 15.91 -6.99 9.85
N PRO A 289 17.17 -6.48 9.82
CA PRO A 289 17.40 -5.05 9.62
C PRO A 289 16.83 -4.55 8.30
N ILE A 290 16.14 -3.42 8.35
CA ILE A 290 15.63 -2.71 7.17
C ILE A 290 16.23 -1.30 7.11
N ASP A 291 16.34 -0.76 5.90
CA ASP A 291 16.97 0.53 5.61
C ASP A 291 15.97 1.68 5.53
N VAL A 292 14.68 1.37 5.35
CA VAL A 292 13.60 2.35 5.20
C VAL A 292 12.26 1.74 5.60
N LEU A 293 11.42 2.53 6.28
CA LEU A 293 10.02 2.18 6.55
C LEU A 293 9.12 2.87 5.51
N LEU A 294 8.36 2.07 4.78
CA LEU A 294 7.35 2.52 3.84
C LEU A 294 6.00 2.62 4.56
N VAL A 295 5.43 3.82 4.59
CA VAL A 295 4.17 4.12 5.29
C VAL A 295 3.08 4.43 4.27
N ASN A 296 2.03 3.62 4.28
CA ASN A 296 0.78 3.92 3.57
C ASN A 296 -0.17 4.63 4.53
N TYR A 297 -0.77 5.74 4.08
CA TYR A 297 -1.69 6.53 4.90
C TYR A 297 -2.77 7.15 4.03
N TYR A 298 -4.02 7.08 4.49
CA TYR A 298 -5.17 7.59 3.74
C TYR A 298 -6.16 8.40 4.60
N SER A 299 -6.22 8.10 5.89
CA SER A 299 -7.29 8.56 6.78
C SER A 299 -6.88 8.45 8.24
N ARG A 300 -7.82 8.77 9.13
CA ARG A 300 -7.74 8.46 10.56
C ARG A 300 -8.92 7.58 10.97
N PHE A 301 -8.82 6.96 12.14
CA PHE A 301 -9.93 6.25 12.76
C PHE A 301 -10.44 6.98 14.00
N THR A 302 -11.75 7.21 14.06
CA THR A 302 -12.45 7.57 15.30
C THR A 302 -13.27 6.37 15.74
N VAL A 303 -13.08 5.89 16.97
CA VAL A 303 -13.63 4.59 17.41
C VAL A 303 -14.39 4.67 18.73
N SER A 304 -15.40 3.82 18.86
CA SER A 304 -16.31 3.76 20.00
C SER A 304 -16.41 2.34 20.53
N GLY A 305 -16.27 2.17 21.84
CA GLY A 305 -16.47 0.89 22.54
C GLY A 305 -17.86 0.75 23.17
N ALA A 306 -18.73 1.76 22.98
CA ALA A 306 -20.04 1.79 23.59
C ALA A 306 -21.00 0.72 23.00
N PRO A 307 -21.77 -0.01 23.85
CA PRO A 307 -22.77 -0.96 23.37
C PRO A 307 -23.82 -0.30 22.48
N GLY A 308 -24.12 -0.92 21.32
CA GLY A 308 -25.07 -0.36 20.35
C GLY A 308 -24.55 0.90 19.66
N GLY A 309 -23.23 1.08 19.62
CA GLY A 309 -22.55 2.14 18.90
C GLY A 309 -23.01 2.26 17.44
N LYS A 310 -22.81 3.46 16.87
CA LYS A 310 -23.19 3.73 15.47
C LYS A 310 -22.52 2.74 14.51
N ALA A 311 -23.20 2.47 13.39
CA ALA A 311 -22.66 1.62 12.33
C ALA A 311 -21.32 2.18 11.81
N SER A 312 -20.44 1.26 11.38
CA SER A 312 -19.12 1.58 10.83
C SER A 312 -19.20 2.66 9.74
N ALA A 313 -18.42 3.74 9.87
CA ALA A 313 -18.31 4.79 8.87
C ALA A 313 -17.61 4.31 7.59
N ALA A 314 -16.75 3.29 7.69
CA ALA A 314 -16.17 2.59 6.55
C ALA A 314 -16.97 1.29 6.32
N ALA A 315 -17.63 1.18 5.17
CA ALA A 315 -18.39 0.00 4.78
C ALA A 315 -17.63 -0.75 3.68
N ALA A 316 -17.52 -2.07 3.80
CA ALA A 316 -17.10 -2.92 2.70
C ALA A 316 -18.12 -2.83 1.55
N PRO A 317 -17.68 -2.97 0.28
CA PRO A 317 -18.58 -2.92 -0.86
C PRO A 317 -19.52 -4.14 -0.95
N THR A 318 -19.19 -5.23 -0.26
CA THR A 318 -19.86 -6.52 -0.31
C THR A 318 -20.02 -7.11 1.09
N ASP A 319 -20.76 -8.21 1.21
CA ASP A 319 -20.93 -8.90 2.50
C ASP A 319 -19.56 -9.31 3.08
N SER A 320 -19.32 -8.93 4.33
CA SER A 320 -18.05 -9.14 5.04
C SER A 320 -18.27 -9.30 6.54
N ALA A 321 -17.34 -9.98 7.21
CA ALA A 321 -17.25 -10.02 8.66
C ALA A 321 -16.36 -8.88 9.19
N SER A 322 -16.19 -8.78 10.50
CA SER A 322 -15.23 -7.82 11.07
C SER A 322 -13.78 -8.23 10.77
N PRO A 323 -12.90 -7.31 10.32
CA PRO A 323 -11.46 -7.56 10.25
C PRO A 323 -10.77 -7.41 11.61
N TRP A 324 -11.46 -6.88 12.62
CA TRP A 324 -10.89 -6.52 13.94
C TRP A 324 -10.97 -7.66 14.92
N VAL A 325 -10.14 -8.68 14.71
CA VAL A 325 -10.08 -9.89 15.53
C VAL A 325 -9.85 -9.56 17.01
N GLY A 326 -10.71 -10.06 17.89
CA GLY A 326 -10.66 -9.78 19.34
C GLY A 326 -11.21 -8.40 19.74
N SER A 327 -11.72 -7.64 18.76
CA SER A 327 -12.26 -6.29 18.92
C SER A 327 -13.52 -6.08 18.08
N GLU A 328 -14.28 -7.15 17.84
CA GLU A 328 -15.46 -7.13 16.95
C GLU A 328 -16.61 -6.24 17.48
N HIS A 329 -16.54 -5.86 18.75
CA HIS A 329 -17.49 -4.96 19.39
C HIS A 329 -17.18 -3.47 19.16
N VAL A 330 -16.01 -3.13 18.61
CA VAL A 330 -15.61 -1.74 18.38
C VAL A 330 -16.31 -1.19 17.13
N SER A 331 -16.95 -0.03 17.28
CA SER A 331 -17.55 0.73 16.19
C SER A 331 -16.59 1.80 15.66
N PHE A 332 -16.55 1.97 14.34
CA PHE A 332 -15.85 3.06 13.67
C PHE A 332 -16.85 4.16 13.35
N VAL A 333 -16.62 5.37 13.85
CA VAL A 333 -17.56 6.49 13.71
C VAL A 333 -16.92 7.62 12.91
N ASN A 334 -17.74 8.47 12.29
CA ASN A 334 -17.26 9.68 11.66
C ASN A 334 -17.00 10.75 12.73
N GLY A 335 -15.77 11.27 12.78
CA GLY A 335 -15.32 12.32 13.70
C GLY A 335 -15.75 13.74 13.30
N GLY A 336 -16.60 13.88 12.28
CA GLY A 336 -17.12 15.14 11.76
C GLY A 336 -16.33 15.71 10.58
N ARG A 337 -15.48 14.91 9.93
CA ARG A 337 -14.61 15.37 8.83
C ARG A 337 -15.23 15.09 7.45
N PRO A 338 -14.83 15.85 6.42
CA PRO A 338 -15.13 15.50 5.03
C PRO A 338 -14.64 14.09 4.69
N VAL A 339 -15.30 13.42 3.77
CA VAL A 339 -14.95 12.06 3.36
C VAL A 339 -14.69 11.97 1.87
N THR A 340 -13.82 11.03 1.48
CA THR A 340 -13.59 10.66 0.07
C THR A 340 -14.76 9.84 -0.49
N ALA A 341 -14.72 9.48 -1.77
CA ALA A 341 -15.67 8.53 -2.36
C ALA A 341 -15.60 7.14 -1.72
N MET A 342 -14.53 6.79 -0.98
CA MET A 342 -14.47 5.56 -0.16
C MET A 342 -15.25 5.67 1.16
N GLY A 343 -15.69 6.87 1.54
CA GLY A 343 -16.21 7.16 2.87
C GLY A 343 -15.13 7.37 3.93
N TRP A 344 -13.85 7.43 3.53
CA TRP A 344 -12.73 7.65 4.45
C TRP A 344 -12.60 9.12 4.82
N GLU A 345 -12.44 9.42 6.11
CA GLU A 345 -12.23 10.78 6.59
C GLU A 345 -10.94 11.37 6.02
N ILE A 346 -11.01 12.60 5.53
CA ILE A 346 -9.85 13.36 5.06
C ILE A 346 -9.22 14.03 6.27
N ASP A 347 -8.00 13.61 6.62
CA ASP A 347 -7.28 14.12 7.79
C ASP A 347 -5.76 14.06 7.59
N GLU A 348 -5.19 15.17 7.11
CA GLU A 348 -3.75 15.33 6.93
C GLU A 348 -3.00 15.42 8.28
N GLY A 349 -3.67 15.88 9.35
CA GLY A 349 -3.09 15.98 10.69
C GLY A 349 -2.71 14.61 11.29
N GLY A 350 -3.50 13.57 11.02
CA GLY A 350 -3.17 12.21 11.45
C GLY A 350 -1.93 11.63 10.76
N LEU A 351 -1.57 12.11 9.57
CA LEU A 351 -0.30 11.73 8.92
C LEU A 351 0.89 12.30 9.70
N VAL A 352 0.83 13.58 10.10
CA VAL A 352 1.85 14.21 10.95
C VAL A 352 1.98 13.47 12.28
N GLU A 353 0.83 13.14 12.91
CA GLU A 353 0.76 12.41 14.16
C GLU A 353 1.50 11.05 14.07
N ILE A 354 1.21 10.27 13.03
CA ILE A 354 1.79 8.94 12.83
C ILE A 354 3.28 9.02 12.51
N LEU A 355 3.70 9.88 11.58
CA LEU A 355 5.11 10.00 11.21
C LEU A 355 5.95 10.47 12.42
N THR A 356 5.44 11.42 13.18
CA THR A 356 6.10 11.93 14.40
C THR A 356 6.15 10.86 15.49
N ARG A 357 5.05 10.10 15.66
CA ARG A 357 5.00 8.98 16.60
C ARG A 357 6.06 7.93 16.27
N VAL A 358 6.16 7.53 15.01
CA VAL A 358 7.15 6.52 14.59
C VAL A 358 8.58 7.02 14.87
N ALA A 359 8.89 8.28 14.49
CA ALA A 359 10.20 8.88 14.75
C ALA A 359 10.54 9.00 16.25
N ARG A 360 9.54 9.14 17.12
CA ARG A 360 9.70 9.28 18.56
C ARG A 360 9.84 7.94 19.29
N ASP A 361 9.01 6.97 18.94
CA ASP A 361 8.78 5.77 19.75
C ASP A 361 9.61 4.55 19.30
N TYR A 362 10.14 4.56 18.08
CA TYR A 362 10.89 3.45 17.48
C TYR A 362 12.35 3.80 17.19
N PRO A 363 13.22 2.80 16.96
CA PRO A 363 14.60 3.06 16.52
C PRO A 363 14.66 3.99 15.29
N PRO A 364 15.64 4.90 15.21
CA PRO A 364 15.76 5.81 14.08
C PRO A 364 15.80 5.08 12.75
N ILE A 365 14.87 5.39 11.86
CA ILE A 365 14.76 4.79 10.54
C ILE A 365 14.25 5.84 9.53
N PRO A 366 14.84 5.92 8.33
CA PRO A 366 14.27 6.65 7.21
C PRO A 366 12.82 6.25 6.94
N MET A 367 11.97 7.23 6.62
CA MET A 367 10.59 6.98 6.26
C MET A 367 10.26 7.51 4.87
N VAL A 368 9.29 6.89 4.23
CA VAL A 368 8.70 7.32 2.97
C VAL A 368 7.19 7.14 3.06
N VAL A 369 6.43 8.13 2.61
CA VAL A 369 5.00 7.93 2.37
C VAL A 369 4.89 7.18 1.05
N SER A 370 4.69 5.86 1.11
CA SER A 370 4.73 4.96 -0.05
C SER A 370 3.41 4.84 -0.80
N GLU A 371 2.31 5.20 -0.13
CA GLU A 371 1.00 5.39 -0.73
C GLU A 371 0.23 6.46 0.05
N ASN A 372 -0.23 7.50 -0.66
CA ASN A 372 -1.21 8.45 -0.15
C ASN A 372 -2.01 9.03 -1.33
N GLY A 373 -3.33 9.10 -1.19
CA GLY A 373 -4.21 9.64 -2.22
C GLY A 373 -5.68 9.44 -1.87
N ALA A 374 -6.57 9.79 -2.78
CA ALA A 374 -8.00 9.75 -2.51
C ALA A 374 -8.83 9.40 -3.74
N ALA A 375 -9.86 8.58 -3.52
CA ALA A 375 -10.90 8.37 -4.50
C ALA A 375 -11.90 9.52 -4.50
N PHE A 376 -12.16 10.07 -5.69
CA PHE A 376 -13.22 11.04 -5.95
C PHE A 376 -13.88 10.70 -7.28
N ASP A 377 -15.11 11.17 -7.46
CA ASP A 377 -15.79 11.07 -8.75
C ASP A 377 -15.18 12.09 -9.71
N ASP A 378 -14.63 11.62 -10.82
CA ASP A 378 -13.97 12.46 -11.80
C ASP A 378 -15.00 13.23 -12.66
N VAL A 379 -14.74 14.53 -12.91
CA VAL A 379 -15.57 15.36 -13.80
C VAL A 379 -14.87 15.53 -15.15
N LEU A 380 -15.38 14.86 -16.18
CA LEU A 380 -14.91 15.02 -17.55
C LEU A 380 -15.61 16.21 -18.23
N ALA A 381 -14.84 17.22 -18.62
CA ALA A 381 -15.33 18.34 -19.42
C ALA A 381 -14.25 18.81 -20.40
N GLU A 382 -14.66 19.16 -21.63
CA GLU A 382 -13.77 19.75 -22.65
C GLU A 382 -12.48 18.94 -22.93
N GLY A 383 -12.55 17.61 -22.83
CA GLY A 383 -11.40 16.72 -23.05
C GLY A 383 -10.37 16.76 -21.91
N ARG A 384 -10.76 17.23 -20.72
CA ARG A 384 -9.96 17.26 -19.49
C ARG A 384 -10.72 16.59 -18.35
N VAL A 385 -9.98 16.18 -17.32
CA VAL A 385 -10.56 15.69 -16.07
C VAL A 385 -10.28 16.71 -14.96
N HIS A 386 -11.33 17.33 -14.47
CA HIS A 386 -11.28 18.29 -13.37
C HIS A 386 -11.53 17.54 -12.05
N ASP A 387 -10.52 17.51 -11.20
CA ASP A 387 -10.53 16.77 -9.93
C ASP A 387 -9.97 17.61 -8.76
N VAL A 388 -10.57 18.79 -8.58
CA VAL A 388 -10.15 19.79 -7.58
C VAL A 388 -10.06 19.20 -6.17
N GLU A 389 -10.95 18.28 -5.81
CA GLU A 389 -10.95 17.61 -4.51
C GLU A 389 -9.71 16.72 -4.31
N ARG A 390 -9.29 16.01 -5.36
CA ARG A 390 -8.08 15.18 -5.32
C ARG A 390 -6.83 16.05 -5.24
N GLN A 391 -6.77 17.13 -6.01
CA GLN A 391 -5.67 18.10 -5.91
C GLN A 391 -5.56 18.65 -4.48
N ALA A 392 -6.68 19.12 -3.90
CA ALA A 392 -6.71 19.65 -2.54
C ALA A 392 -6.26 18.62 -1.49
N TYR A 393 -6.66 17.36 -1.64
CA TYR A 393 -6.22 16.26 -0.78
C TYR A 393 -4.70 16.08 -0.83
N VAL A 394 -4.13 15.94 -2.03
CA VAL A 394 -2.68 15.71 -2.22
C VAL A 394 -1.88 16.92 -1.74
N GLU A 395 -2.36 18.14 -2.01
CA GLU A 395 -1.74 19.37 -1.53
C GLU A 395 -1.68 19.44 0.00
N ALA A 396 -2.78 19.14 0.68
CA ALA A 396 -2.83 19.12 2.15
C ALA A 396 -1.87 18.07 2.75
N HIS A 397 -1.81 16.87 2.18
CA HIS A 397 -0.96 15.79 2.69
C HIS A 397 0.53 16.00 2.38
N LEU A 398 0.88 16.66 1.27
CA LEU A 398 2.24 17.15 1.04
C LEU A 398 2.61 18.24 2.05
N GLY A 399 1.67 19.11 2.42
CA GLY A 399 1.83 20.07 3.52
C GLY A 399 2.13 19.37 4.85
N ALA A 400 1.39 18.33 5.19
CA ALA A 400 1.65 17.49 6.37
C ALA A 400 3.03 16.81 6.33
N CYS A 401 3.47 16.34 5.16
CA CYS A 401 4.81 15.80 4.99
C CYS A 401 5.90 16.86 5.28
N ARG A 402 5.70 18.10 4.79
CA ARG A 402 6.60 19.22 5.08
C ARG A 402 6.64 19.53 6.59
N GLU A 403 5.48 19.58 7.25
CA GLU A 403 5.38 19.80 8.69
C GLU A 403 6.13 18.71 9.47
N ALA A 404 5.97 17.44 9.10
CA ALA A 404 6.70 16.33 9.72
C ALA A 404 8.22 16.48 9.54
N ILE A 405 8.70 16.86 8.35
CA ILE A 405 10.13 17.11 8.10
C ILE A 405 10.63 18.27 8.96
N ASP A 406 9.86 19.37 9.08
CA ASP A 406 10.20 20.50 9.94
C ASP A 406 10.26 20.11 11.44
N ALA A 407 9.46 19.12 11.84
CA ALA A 407 9.50 18.51 13.18
C ALA A 407 10.67 17.53 13.39
N GLY A 408 11.51 17.29 12.37
CA GLY A 408 12.68 16.42 12.45
C GLY A 408 12.44 14.97 12.06
N VAL A 409 11.28 14.64 11.47
CA VAL A 409 11.03 13.31 10.91
C VAL A 409 11.97 13.08 9.71
N PRO A 410 12.71 11.96 9.64
CA PRO A 410 13.59 11.62 8.51
C PRO A 410 12.76 11.12 7.31
N LEU A 411 11.90 11.98 6.76
CA LEU A 411 11.02 11.66 5.63
C LEU A 411 11.72 12.00 4.30
N GLU A 412 11.86 11.00 3.44
CA GLU A 412 12.70 11.07 2.23
C GLU A 412 11.91 10.95 0.92
N GLY A 413 10.60 10.70 0.98
CA GLY A 413 9.79 10.60 -0.24
C GLY A 413 8.29 10.57 0.00
N TYR A 414 7.56 10.83 -1.09
CA TYR A 414 6.11 10.77 -1.19
C TYR A 414 5.70 10.14 -2.52
N PHE A 415 4.83 9.13 -2.45
CA PHE A 415 4.30 8.41 -3.59
C PHE A 415 2.77 8.56 -3.63
N ALA A 416 2.28 9.21 -4.69
CA ALA A 416 0.86 9.35 -4.91
C ALA A 416 0.22 7.98 -5.21
N TRP A 417 -0.80 7.61 -4.42
CA TRP A 417 -1.70 6.49 -4.74
C TRP A 417 -2.91 7.02 -5.50
N SER A 418 -2.99 6.83 -6.81
CA SER A 418 -2.09 6.03 -7.66
C SER A 418 -1.68 6.80 -8.90
N LEU A 419 -0.75 6.25 -9.68
CA LEU A 419 -0.40 6.83 -10.97
C LEU A 419 -1.64 6.94 -11.87
N MET A 420 -2.43 5.87 -11.97
CA MET A 420 -3.58 5.79 -12.88
C MET A 420 -4.78 5.14 -12.21
N ASP A 421 -5.97 5.50 -12.68
CA ASP A 421 -7.19 4.79 -12.32
C ASP A 421 -7.04 3.30 -12.64
N ASN A 422 -7.46 2.46 -11.70
CA ASN A 422 -7.17 1.05 -11.73
C ASN A 422 -8.31 0.22 -11.11
N PHE A 423 -8.12 -1.10 -11.05
CA PHE A 423 -9.07 -2.00 -10.39
C PHE A 423 -8.94 -1.87 -8.87
N GLU A 424 -9.88 -1.18 -8.20
CA GLU A 424 -9.86 -1.00 -6.74
C GLU A 424 -10.46 -2.22 -6.03
N TRP A 425 -9.79 -3.36 -6.15
CA TRP A 425 -10.07 -4.57 -5.36
C TRP A 425 -11.56 -4.96 -5.37
N ALA A 426 -12.20 -5.11 -4.20
CA ALA A 426 -13.61 -5.47 -4.08
C ALA A 426 -14.57 -4.38 -4.61
N TRP A 427 -14.11 -3.14 -4.78
CA TRP A 427 -14.87 -2.04 -5.39
C TRP A 427 -14.83 -2.05 -6.92
N GLY A 428 -13.93 -2.84 -7.52
CA GLY A 428 -13.69 -2.85 -8.95
C GLY A 428 -13.32 -1.47 -9.49
N TYR A 429 -13.73 -1.14 -10.71
CA TYR A 429 -13.39 0.14 -11.37
C TYR A 429 -14.19 1.37 -10.90
N GLY A 430 -15.04 1.23 -9.87
CA GLY A 430 -15.92 2.29 -9.41
C GLY A 430 -15.24 3.37 -8.55
N LYS A 431 -14.01 3.13 -8.08
CA LYS A 431 -13.26 4.03 -7.21
C LYS A 431 -11.98 4.45 -7.92
N ARG A 432 -11.84 5.74 -8.16
CA ARG A 432 -10.78 6.31 -9.01
C ARG A 432 -9.77 7.06 -8.17
N PHE A 433 -8.60 6.45 -7.94
CA PHE A 433 -7.50 7.06 -7.18
C PHE A 433 -6.45 7.76 -8.06
N GLY A 434 -6.48 7.53 -9.37
CA GLY A 434 -5.38 7.90 -10.25
C GLY A 434 -5.17 9.41 -10.36
N LEU A 435 -3.90 9.81 -10.50
CA LEU A 435 -3.52 11.10 -11.07
C LEU A 435 -3.82 11.16 -12.58
N VAL A 436 -3.90 10.01 -13.24
CA VAL A 436 -4.25 9.85 -14.64
C VAL A 436 -5.57 9.10 -14.74
N HIS A 437 -6.53 9.67 -15.46
CA HIS A 437 -7.77 9.02 -15.79
C HIS A 437 -7.54 7.93 -16.82
N VAL A 438 -8.22 6.79 -16.64
CA VAL A 438 -8.25 5.70 -17.63
C VAL A 438 -9.69 5.47 -18.06
N ASP A 439 -9.92 5.57 -19.36
CA ASP A 439 -11.09 5.00 -20.00
C ASP A 439 -10.84 3.49 -20.18
N PHE A 440 -11.55 2.65 -19.41
CA PHE A 440 -11.30 1.21 -19.40
C PHE A 440 -11.78 0.49 -20.67
N ASP A 441 -12.66 1.12 -21.47
CA ASP A 441 -13.13 0.55 -22.74
C ASP A 441 -12.14 0.81 -23.87
N THR A 442 -11.59 2.02 -23.93
CA THR A 442 -10.68 2.45 -25.01
C THR A 442 -9.21 2.34 -24.64
N GLN A 443 -8.91 2.20 -23.34
CA GLN A 443 -7.58 2.25 -22.75
C GLN A 443 -6.89 3.61 -22.95
N GLU A 444 -7.64 4.68 -23.20
CA GLU A 444 -7.10 6.05 -23.28
C GLU A 444 -6.69 6.56 -21.89
N ARG A 445 -5.51 7.19 -21.82
CA ARG A 445 -4.98 7.85 -20.63
C ARG A 445 -5.14 9.36 -20.75
N LEU A 446 -5.76 9.99 -19.76
CA LEU A 446 -5.93 11.45 -19.71
C LEU A 446 -5.42 12.02 -18.39
N LEU A 447 -4.45 12.93 -18.44
CA LEU A 447 -3.93 13.60 -17.25
C LEU A 447 -5.04 14.40 -16.57
N LYS A 448 -5.24 14.18 -15.27
CA LYS A 448 -6.15 14.99 -14.46
C LYS A 448 -5.49 16.30 -14.05
N ASP A 449 -6.27 17.27 -13.59
CA ASP A 449 -5.72 18.53 -13.08
C ASP A 449 -4.78 18.30 -11.89
N SER A 450 -5.07 17.32 -11.02
CA SER A 450 -4.18 16.90 -9.94
C SER A 450 -2.80 16.40 -10.44
N ALA A 451 -2.74 15.66 -11.55
CA ALA A 451 -1.49 15.24 -12.20
C ALA A 451 -0.66 16.45 -12.65
N LEU A 452 -1.31 17.40 -13.33
CA LEU A 452 -0.64 18.60 -13.86
C LEU A 452 -0.12 19.48 -12.73
N TRP A 453 -0.90 19.62 -11.65
CA TRP A 453 -0.50 20.33 -10.45
C TRP A 453 0.68 19.64 -9.76
N TYR A 454 0.61 18.32 -9.53
CA TYR A 454 1.67 17.55 -8.89
C TYR A 454 2.98 17.63 -9.69
N SER A 455 2.89 17.55 -11.02
CA SER A 455 4.02 17.73 -11.92
C SER A 455 4.72 19.10 -11.76
N GLU A 456 3.94 20.17 -11.58
CA GLU A 456 4.51 21.50 -11.33
C GLU A 456 5.23 21.57 -9.99
N ILE A 457 4.70 20.96 -8.92
CA ILE A 457 5.38 20.87 -7.61
C ILE A 457 6.72 20.14 -7.73
N ILE A 458 6.78 19.04 -8.49
CA ILE A 458 8.02 18.29 -8.69
C ILE A 458 9.05 19.13 -9.43
N ARG A 459 8.65 19.78 -10.53
CA ARG A 459 9.55 20.65 -11.32
C ARG A 459 10.07 21.82 -10.49
N GLN A 460 9.24 22.40 -9.63
CA GLN A 460 9.67 23.46 -8.72
C GLN A 460 10.73 22.97 -7.74
N ASN A 461 10.58 21.78 -7.15
CA ASN A 461 11.57 21.24 -6.23
C ASN A 461 12.90 20.91 -6.93
N ARG A 462 12.87 20.34 -8.15
CA ARG A 462 14.09 20.09 -8.95
C ARG A 462 14.89 21.35 -9.28
N ARG A 463 14.22 22.48 -9.58
CA ARG A 463 14.91 23.76 -9.91
C ARG A 463 15.70 24.35 -8.74
N HIS A 464 15.46 23.89 -7.52
CA HIS A 464 16.10 24.42 -6.31
C HIS A 464 17.11 23.44 -5.69
N GLU A 465 17.32 22.27 -6.30
CA GLU A 465 18.44 21.43 -5.91
C GLU A 465 19.75 22.15 -6.26
N PRO A 466 20.73 22.20 -5.33
CA PRO A 466 22.05 22.69 -5.65
C PRO A 466 22.57 21.90 -6.86
N THR A 467 22.92 22.58 -7.94
CA THR A 467 23.66 21.92 -9.01
C THR A 467 25.05 21.65 -8.46
N ASP A 468 25.42 20.38 -8.32
CA ASP A 468 26.78 19.99 -7.97
C ASP A 468 27.73 20.67 -8.96
N SER A 469 28.56 21.58 -8.44
CA SER A 469 29.58 22.34 -9.16
C SER A 469 30.94 21.65 -9.12
#